data_AF-A0A0D3A7N1-F1
#
_entry.id   AF-A0A0D3A7N1-F1
#
_cell.length_a   1.000
_cell.length_b   1.000
_cell.length_c   1.000
_cell.angle_alpha   90.00
_cell.angle_beta   90.00
_cell.angle_gamma   90.00
#
_symmetry.space_group_name_H-M   'P 1'
#
loop_
_entity.id
_entity.type
_entity.pdbx_description
1 polymer ?
#
loop_
_entity_poly.entity_id
_entity_poly.type
_entity_poly.pdbx_seq_one_letter_code
_entity_poly.pdbx_strand_id
1 'polypeptide(L)'
;MSDKFSPTLRLGDLNDFIAPSQACVVSLKGSKKPLDKKPDRPQVVLTPKQQLEPVKISLKDCLACSGCITSAETVMLEKQSLDEFLSALTKGKDVIVSLSPQSRASIAVHYDISPLQVFKKLTTFLKSLGVKAVFDTSCSRDLVLIEACNEFVNRFKQASSDDGENAQSPLPILSSACPGWICYAEKTLGSFVLPYVSSVKSPQQAIGTAIKHHLCQALGLRLEEIYHVTVMPCYDKKLEAARDDFVFGDNLTEVDSVLTTGEILDLLKLKGVDFKDLEESPLDRLLTNVTEEGHLYGVAGSSGGYAETIFRHAATALFGHTIAVGR
;
A
#
# COMPACT_ATOMS: atom_id res chain seq x y z
N MET A 1 12.75 27.69 4.13
CA MET A 1 12.32 27.27 5.47
C MET A 1 10.80 27.24 5.46
N SER A 2 10.17 26.10 5.74
CA SER A 2 8.72 25.96 5.76
C SER A 2 8.24 26.11 7.21
N ASP A 3 7.60 27.22 7.52
CA ASP A 3 7.12 27.61 8.85
C ASP A 3 5.80 26.92 9.24
N LYS A 4 5.62 25.64 8.90
CA LYS A 4 4.37 24.91 9.17
C LYS A 4 4.39 23.97 10.39
N PHE A 5 5.41 24.07 11.25
CA PHE A 5 5.43 23.31 12.51
C PHE A 5 5.48 24.24 13.72
N SER A 6 4.56 24.00 14.67
CA SER A 6 4.42 24.79 15.90
C SER A 6 5.74 24.86 16.70
N PRO A 7 6.17 26.04 17.18
CA PRO A 7 7.42 26.22 17.93
C PRO A 7 7.51 25.37 19.22
N THR A 8 6.37 24.94 19.76
CA THR A 8 6.31 24.17 21.01
C THR A 8 6.89 22.76 20.91
N LEU A 9 7.00 22.19 19.70
CA LEU A 9 7.67 20.90 19.46
C LEU A 9 9.20 21.02 19.34
N ARG A 10 9.76 22.23 19.24
CA ARG A 10 11.22 22.44 19.15
C ARG A 10 11.90 22.64 20.50
N LEU A 11 11.13 22.89 21.56
CA LEU A 11 11.63 23.22 22.91
C LEU A 11 11.19 22.14 23.89
N GLY A 12 11.80 20.98 23.75
CA GLY A 12 11.66 19.89 24.69
C GLY A 12 12.26 18.65 24.08
N ASP A 13 13.36 18.19 24.67
CA ASP A 13 13.99 16.89 24.44
C ASP A 13 13.07 15.73 24.93
N LEU A 14 11.77 15.80 24.60
CA LEU A 14 10.79 14.75 24.76
C LEU A 14 10.94 13.80 23.57
N ASN A 15 12.09 13.13 23.51
CA ASN A 15 12.28 11.97 22.64
C ASN A 15 11.44 10.82 23.20
N ASP A 16 10.15 10.79 22.86
CA ASP A 16 9.24 9.67 23.16
C ASP A 16 9.46 8.48 22.20
N PHE A 17 10.41 8.60 21.28
CA PHE A 17 10.80 7.53 20.37
C PHE A 17 11.09 6.26 21.14
N ILE A 18 10.40 5.17 20.78
CA ILE A 18 10.67 3.86 21.34
C ILE A 18 12.10 3.49 20.96
N ALA A 19 12.99 3.43 21.96
CA ALA A 19 14.40 3.12 21.75
C ALA A 19 14.52 1.81 20.92
N PRO A 20 15.33 1.79 19.84
CA PRO A 20 15.40 0.64 18.96
C PRO A 20 15.88 -0.58 19.74
N SER A 21 15.13 -1.67 19.69
CA SER A 21 15.66 -2.96 20.14
C SER A 21 16.81 -3.36 19.20
N GLN A 22 17.99 -3.64 19.75
CA GLN A 22 19.18 -4.13 19.02
C GLN A 22 18.97 -5.50 18.32
N ALA A 23 17.73 -6.00 18.27
CA ALA A 23 17.36 -7.32 17.79
C ALA A 23 17.00 -7.37 16.29
N CYS A 24 16.83 -6.22 15.60
CA CYS A 24 16.42 -6.20 14.19
C CYS A 24 17.58 -6.29 13.18
N VAL A 25 18.82 -6.46 13.62
CA VAL A 25 19.91 -6.87 12.73
C VAL A 25 19.99 -8.40 12.77
N VAL A 26 19.42 -9.06 11.76
CA VAL A 26 19.71 -10.47 11.50
C VAL A 26 21.21 -10.57 11.19
N SER A 27 22.00 -10.93 12.20
CA SER A 27 23.44 -11.10 12.03
C SER A 27 23.66 -12.31 11.13
N LEU A 28 24.06 -12.09 9.87
CA LEU A 28 24.45 -13.15 8.93
C LEU A 28 25.75 -13.88 9.33
N LYS A 29 26.20 -13.75 10.59
CA LYS A 29 27.37 -14.47 11.11
C LYS A 29 26.95 -15.86 11.60
N GLY A 30 26.73 -16.76 10.65
CA GLY A 30 26.42 -18.15 10.96
C GLY A 30 26.52 -19.08 9.76
N SER A 31 27.74 -19.27 9.23
CA SER A 31 28.24 -20.46 8.50
C SER A 31 29.24 -20.07 7.39
N LYS A 32 30.49 -19.76 7.77
CA LYS A 32 31.60 -19.75 6.81
C LYS A 32 32.03 -21.20 6.56
N LYS A 33 31.55 -21.83 5.49
CA LYS A 33 32.32 -22.88 4.80
C LYS A 33 33.16 -22.20 3.72
N PRO A 34 34.40 -22.63 3.45
CA PRO A 34 35.23 -22.04 2.41
C PRO A 34 34.60 -22.36 1.04
N LEU A 35 34.32 -21.31 0.25
CA LEU A 35 33.93 -21.43 -1.15
C LEU A 35 35.21 -21.49 -1.99
N ASP A 36 35.61 -22.71 -2.34
CA ASP A 36 36.55 -22.95 -3.43
C ASP A 36 35.81 -22.96 -4.78
N LYS A 37 36.42 -22.28 -5.76
CA LYS A 37 36.13 -22.21 -7.21
C LYS A 37 34.98 -21.30 -7.64
N LYS A 38 35.35 -20.26 -8.41
CA LYS A 38 34.45 -19.42 -9.23
C LYS A 38 33.77 -20.28 -10.32
N PRO A 39 32.44 -20.25 -10.45
CA PRO A 39 31.78 -20.58 -11.71
C PRO A 39 31.48 -19.29 -12.50
N ASP A 40 31.65 -19.41 -13.81
CA ASP A 40 31.27 -18.43 -14.82
C ASP A 40 29.73 -18.48 -14.99
N ARG A 41 29.09 -17.30 -15.06
CA ARG A 41 27.63 -17.02 -15.07
C ARG A 41 26.83 -17.30 -13.79
N PRO A 42 25.95 -16.37 -13.36
CA PRO A 42 24.95 -16.64 -12.34
C PRO A 42 23.91 -17.62 -12.89
N GLN A 43 23.94 -18.87 -12.43
CA GLN A 43 22.84 -19.81 -12.60
C GLN A 43 21.84 -19.61 -11.46
N VAL A 44 20.59 -19.32 -11.80
CA VAL A 44 19.48 -19.37 -10.84
C VAL A 44 19.21 -20.85 -10.53
N VAL A 45 19.68 -21.31 -9.38
CA VAL A 45 19.36 -22.64 -8.87
C VAL A 45 17.91 -22.60 -8.40
N LEU A 46 17.01 -23.24 -9.15
CA LEU A 46 15.64 -23.48 -8.70
C LEU A 46 15.68 -24.54 -7.60
N THR A 47 15.68 -24.09 -6.34
CA THR A 47 15.50 -24.97 -5.18
C THR A 47 14.10 -25.62 -5.26
N PRO A 48 13.95 -26.89 -4.87
CA PRO A 48 12.63 -27.52 -4.76
C PRO A 48 11.71 -26.68 -3.86
N LYS A 49 10.40 -26.64 -4.17
CA LYS A 49 9.38 -25.97 -3.34
C LYS A 49 9.46 -26.50 -1.90
N GLN A 50 10.22 -25.82 -1.04
CA GLN A 50 10.12 -26.00 0.40
C GLN A 50 8.73 -25.56 0.83
N GLN A 51 8.09 -26.31 1.73
CA GLN A 51 6.95 -25.81 2.49
C GLN A 51 7.44 -24.60 3.28
N LEU A 52 7.14 -23.42 2.75
CA LEU A 52 7.43 -22.16 3.42
C LEU A 52 6.38 -21.99 4.51
N GLU A 53 6.81 -21.87 5.75
CA GLU A 53 5.91 -21.45 6.82
C GLU A 53 5.40 -20.04 6.52
N PRO A 54 4.10 -19.74 6.75
CA PRO A 54 3.56 -18.41 6.54
C PRO A 54 4.34 -17.38 7.38
N VAL A 55 5.00 -16.43 6.69
CA VAL A 55 5.67 -15.33 7.35
C VAL A 55 4.60 -14.45 8.01
N LYS A 56 4.61 -14.39 9.34
CA LYS A 56 3.79 -13.45 10.09
C LYS A 56 4.49 -12.09 10.06
N ILE A 57 3.89 -11.13 9.38
CA ILE A 57 4.27 -9.73 9.47
C ILE A 57 3.62 -9.19 10.74
N SER A 58 4.42 -8.69 11.67
CA SER A 58 3.99 -7.98 12.87
C SER A 58 4.31 -6.49 12.74
N LEU A 59 3.81 -5.69 13.68
CA LEU A 59 4.20 -4.27 13.73
C LEU A 59 5.73 -4.14 13.75
N LYS A 60 6.43 -4.93 14.59
CA LYS A 60 7.90 -4.88 14.76
C LYS A 60 8.70 -5.08 13.47
N ASP A 61 8.11 -5.74 12.47
CA ASP A 61 8.74 -6.00 11.17
C ASP A 61 8.66 -4.80 10.22
N CYS A 62 7.93 -3.75 10.60
CA CYS A 62 7.83 -2.54 9.81
C CYS A 62 9.10 -1.67 9.96
N LEU A 63 9.52 -1.05 8.85
CA LEU A 63 10.71 -0.19 8.82
C LEU A 63 10.56 1.05 9.71
N ALA A 64 9.32 1.45 10.03
CA ALA A 64 9.09 2.51 10.99
C ALA A 64 9.35 2.07 12.46
N CYS A 65 9.49 0.78 12.76
CA CYS A 65 9.61 0.28 14.14
C CYS A 65 10.99 0.41 14.77
N SER A 66 12.03 0.72 14.00
CA SER A 66 13.36 1.00 14.55
C SER A 66 13.45 2.47 14.96
N GLY A 67 12.66 2.85 15.97
CA GLY A 67 12.65 4.21 16.53
C GLY A 67 11.99 5.27 15.67
N CYS A 68 11.17 4.91 14.66
CA CYS A 68 10.43 5.90 13.87
C CYS A 68 8.96 6.05 14.28
N ILE A 69 8.35 5.13 15.04
CA ILE A 69 6.95 5.26 15.51
C ILE A 69 6.92 5.87 16.93
N THR A 70 6.07 6.88 17.13
CA THR A 70 5.81 7.53 18.43
C THR A 70 4.76 6.77 19.25
N SER A 71 4.65 7.07 20.54
CA SER A 71 3.60 6.49 21.39
C SER A 71 2.20 6.84 20.87
N ALA A 72 2.02 8.06 20.38
CA ALA A 72 0.77 8.53 19.80
C ALA A 72 0.39 7.77 18.52
N GLU A 73 1.35 7.54 17.63
CA GLU A 73 1.15 6.76 16.40
C GLU A 73 0.78 5.31 16.70
N THR A 74 1.35 4.72 17.75
CA THR A 74 0.98 3.35 18.20
C THR A 74 -0.49 3.29 18.62
N VAL A 75 -0.97 4.28 19.37
CA VAL A 75 -2.40 4.36 19.75
C VAL A 75 -3.30 4.55 18.52
N MET A 76 -2.87 5.31 17.52
CA MET A 76 -3.61 5.47 16.26
C MET A 76 -3.72 4.16 15.47
N LEU A 77 -2.66 3.35 15.48
CA LEU A 77 -2.67 2.02 14.87
C LEU A 77 -3.65 1.06 15.55
N GLU A 78 -3.68 1.07 16.89
CA GLU A 78 -4.58 0.22 17.69
C GLU A 78 -6.06 0.60 17.54
N LYS A 79 -6.35 1.89 17.31
CA LYS A 79 -7.72 2.35 17.04
C LYS A 79 -8.29 1.83 15.72
N GLN A 80 -7.44 1.53 14.74
CA GLN A 80 -7.84 0.92 13.46
C GLN A 80 -7.97 -0.60 13.61
N SER A 81 -8.94 -1.06 14.40
CA SER A 81 -9.10 -2.47 14.77
C SER A 81 -10.30 -3.15 14.10
N LEU A 82 -10.37 -4.48 14.22
CA LEU A 82 -11.55 -5.26 13.85
C LEU A 82 -12.80 -4.85 14.63
N ASP A 83 -12.65 -4.48 15.90
CA ASP A 83 -13.77 -4.05 16.74
C ASP A 83 -14.35 -2.73 16.23
N GLU A 84 -13.51 -1.78 15.83
CA GLU A 84 -13.98 -0.52 15.25
C GLU A 84 -14.65 -0.74 13.89
N PHE A 85 -14.11 -1.64 13.06
CA PHE A 85 -14.75 -2.03 11.81
C PHE A 85 -16.16 -2.63 12.03
N LEU A 86 -16.30 -3.56 12.98
CA LEU A 86 -17.60 -4.15 13.32
C LEU A 86 -18.54 -3.12 13.97
N SER A 87 -18.00 -2.22 14.78
CA SER A 87 -18.72 -1.09 15.37
C SER A 87 -19.29 -0.15 14.30
N ALA A 88 -18.51 0.20 13.27
CA ALA A 88 -18.98 1.02 12.15
C ALA A 88 -20.16 0.36 11.40
N LEU A 89 -20.09 -0.96 11.16
CA LEU A 89 -21.18 -1.73 10.57
C LEU A 89 -22.46 -1.70 11.43
N THR A 90 -22.34 -1.93 12.74
CA THR A 90 -23.48 -1.93 13.67
C THR A 90 -24.11 -0.54 13.88
N LYS A 91 -23.31 0.53 13.77
CA LYS A 91 -23.78 1.93 13.79
C LYS A 91 -24.51 2.35 12.51
N GLY A 92 -24.57 1.48 11.49
CA GLY A 92 -25.30 1.75 10.24
C GLY A 92 -24.56 2.68 9.28
N LYS A 93 -23.22 2.78 9.38
CA LYS A 93 -22.42 3.50 8.39
C LYS A 93 -22.42 2.77 7.04
N ASP A 94 -22.26 3.53 5.96
CA ASP A 94 -22.13 2.97 4.62
C ASP A 94 -20.69 2.47 4.41
N VAL A 95 -20.43 1.24 4.85
CA VAL A 95 -19.08 0.67 4.82
C VAL A 95 -18.72 0.20 3.41
N ILE A 96 -17.58 0.65 2.90
CA ILE A 96 -16.97 0.22 1.63
C ILE A 96 -15.61 -0.38 1.93
N VAL A 97 -15.29 -1.54 1.35
CA VAL A 97 -14.00 -2.21 1.55
C VAL A 97 -13.20 -2.25 0.25
N SER A 98 -11.93 -1.83 0.28
CA SER A 98 -11.01 -1.96 -0.85
C SER A 98 -9.87 -2.93 -0.54
N LEU A 99 -9.78 -4.03 -1.29
CA LEU A 99 -8.80 -5.09 -1.11
C LEU A 99 -7.53 -4.81 -1.91
N SER A 100 -6.35 -4.99 -1.30
CA SER A 100 -5.11 -4.97 -2.07
C SER A 100 -4.88 -6.28 -2.85
N PRO A 101 -4.28 -6.21 -4.06
CA PRO A 101 -3.87 -7.41 -4.80
C PRO A 101 -2.96 -8.33 -4.00
N GLN A 102 -2.10 -7.75 -3.15
CA GLN A 102 -1.18 -8.49 -2.29
C GLN A 102 -1.91 -9.27 -1.21
N SER A 103 -2.85 -8.64 -0.49
CA SER A 103 -3.67 -9.33 0.52
C SER A 103 -4.46 -10.47 -0.12
N ARG A 104 -5.04 -10.23 -1.29
CA ARG A 104 -5.78 -11.23 -2.07
C ARG A 104 -4.88 -12.41 -2.49
N ALA A 105 -3.68 -12.13 -2.98
CA ALA A 105 -2.70 -13.16 -3.32
C ALA A 105 -2.24 -13.96 -2.09
N SER A 106 -1.99 -13.30 -0.95
CA SER A 106 -1.59 -13.98 0.28
C SER A 106 -2.69 -14.91 0.81
N ILE A 107 -3.95 -14.47 0.80
CA ILE A 107 -5.09 -15.30 1.21
C ILE A 107 -5.30 -16.46 0.23
N ALA A 108 -5.09 -16.23 -1.07
CA ALA A 108 -5.19 -17.26 -2.10
C ALA A 108 -4.20 -18.40 -1.85
N VAL A 109 -2.95 -18.07 -1.54
CA VAL A 109 -1.92 -19.05 -1.17
C VAL A 109 -2.27 -19.74 0.15
N HIS A 110 -2.78 -19.01 1.15
CA HIS A 110 -3.14 -19.58 2.45
C HIS A 110 -4.24 -20.65 2.35
N TYR A 111 -5.26 -20.41 1.52
CA TYR A 111 -6.36 -21.33 1.31
C TYR A 111 -6.19 -22.21 0.07
N ASP A 112 -5.09 -22.17 -0.66
CA ASP A 112 -4.87 -22.96 -1.88
C ASP A 112 -6.02 -22.85 -2.90
N ILE A 113 -6.47 -21.62 -3.15
CA ILE A 113 -7.50 -21.28 -4.14
C ILE A 113 -7.03 -20.13 -5.03
N SER A 114 -7.72 -19.86 -6.15
CA SER A 114 -7.28 -18.77 -7.03
C SER A 114 -7.54 -17.38 -6.43
N PRO A 115 -6.73 -16.36 -6.80
CA PRO A 115 -6.96 -14.98 -6.37
C PRO A 115 -8.33 -14.42 -6.76
N LEU A 116 -8.96 -14.92 -7.81
CA LEU A 116 -10.31 -14.51 -8.20
C LEU A 116 -11.36 -15.09 -7.24
N GLN A 117 -11.22 -16.37 -6.88
CA GLN A 117 -12.11 -17.02 -5.92
C GLN A 117 -12.04 -16.33 -4.56
N VAL A 118 -10.83 -15.96 -4.10
CA VAL A 118 -10.68 -15.14 -2.88
C VAL A 118 -11.47 -13.85 -2.97
N PHE A 119 -11.41 -13.13 -4.09
CA PHE A 119 -12.13 -11.87 -4.23
C PHE A 119 -13.64 -12.08 -4.10
N LYS A 120 -14.18 -13.06 -4.81
CA LYS A 120 -15.61 -13.36 -4.80
C LYS A 120 -16.09 -13.87 -3.43
N LYS A 121 -15.33 -14.75 -2.78
CA LYS A 121 -15.64 -15.29 -1.46
C LYS A 121 -15.53 -14.22 -0.37
N LEU A 122 -14.50 -13.36 -0.40
CA LEU A 122 -14.43 -12.21 0.49
C LEU A 122 -15.57 -11.22 0.23
N THR A 123 -15.98 -11.04 -1.02
CA THR A 123 -17.15 -10.22 -1.36
C THR A 123 -18.41 -10.80 -0.73
N THR A 124 -18.66 -12.10 -0.86
CA THR A 124 -19.77 -12.79 -0.18
C THR A 124 -19.72 -12.56 1.33
N PHE A 125 -18.57 -12.84 1.94
CA PHE A 125 -18.40 -12.75 3.39
C PHE A 125 -18.62 -11.32 3.91
N LEU A 126 -17.95 -10.33 3.32
CA LEU A 126 -18.03 -8.95 3.77
C LEU A 126 -19.44 -8.37 3.55
N LYS A 127 -20.09 -8.67 2.42
CA LYS A 127 -21.48 -8.25 2.19
C LYS A 127 -22.43 -8.91 3.20
N SER A 128 -22.17 -10.15 3.62
CA SER A 128 -22.98 -10.80 4.67
C SER A 128 -22.88 -10.10 6.04
N LEU A 129 -21.80 -9.33 6.28
CA LEU A 129 -21.64 -8.49 7.47
C LEU A 129 -22.26 -7.10 7.34
N GLY A 130 -22.79 -6.72 6.17
CA GLY A 130 -23.39 -5.42 5.91
C GLY A 130 -22.54 -4.44 5.10
N VAL A 131 -21.37 -4.86 4.60
CA VAL A 131 -20.55 -4.03 3.68
C VAL A 131 -21.33 -3.77 2.39
N LYS A 132 -21.38 -2.51 1.94
CA LYS A 132 -22.14 -2.09 0.76
C LYS A 132 -21.46 -2.50 -0.55
N ALA A 133 -20.15 -2.26 -0.64
CA ALA A 133 -19.36 -2.57 -1.83
C ALA A 133 -17.96 -3.04 -1.46
N VAL A 134 -17.41 -3.93 -2.29
CA VAL A 134 -16.05 -4.46 -2.17
C VAL A 134 -15.30 -4.26 -3.49
N PHE A 135 -14.22 -3.49 -3.45
CA PHE A 135 -13.38 -3.15 -4.61
C PHE A 135 -11.97 -3.70 -4.48
N ASP A 136 -11.17 -3.60 -5.55
CA ASP A 136 -9.75 -3.95 -5.57
C ASP A 136 -8.92 -2.69 -5.87
N THR A 137 -7.81 -2.48 -5.14
CA THR A 137 -6.95 -1.30 -5.32
C THR A 137 -6.10 -1.33 -6.60
N SER A 138 -6.27 -2.33 -7.46
CA SER A 138 -5.61 -2.40 -8.77
C SER A 138 -5.98 -1.21 -9.66
N CYS A 139 -7.25 -0.77 -9.65
CA CYS A 139 -7.66 0.37 -10.48
C CYS A 139 -6.98 1.67 -10.03
N SER A 140 -6.89 1.92 -8.72
CA SER A 140 -6.20 3.10 -8.19
C SER A 140 -4.69 2.99 -8.34
N ARG A 141 -4.14 1.78 -8.33
CA ARG A 141 -2.75 1.54 -8.70
C ARG A 141 -2.46 1.94 -10.14
N ASP A 142 -3.32 1.57 -11.07
CA ASP A 142 -3.13 1.91 -12.48
C ASP A 142 -3.21 3.43 -12.67
N LEU A 143 -4.15 4.12 -12.00
CA LEU A 143 -4.22 5.59 -11.97
C LEU A 143 -2.95 6.23 -11.40
N VAL A 144 -2.48 5.75 -10.25
CA VAL A 144 -1.25 6.24 -9.60
C VAL A 144 -0.03 6.00 -10.49
N LEU A 145 0.02 4.88 -11.22
CA LEU A 145 1.13 4.61 -12.13
C LEU A 145 1.12 5.51 -13.36
N ILE A 146 -0.06 5.84 -13.90
CA ILE A 146 -0.18 6.83 -14.97
C ILE A 146 0.37 8.18 -14.50
N GLU A 147 -0.05 8.63 -13.31
CA GLU A 147 0.45 9.90 -12.74
C GLU A 147 1.95 9.86 -12.46
N ALA A 148 2.49 8.75 -11.95
CA ALA A 148 3.92 8.59 -11.71
C ALA A 148 4.74 8.59 -13.02
N CYS A 149 4.20 7.99 -14.09
CA CYS A 149 4.80 8.05 -15.42
C CYS A 149 4.83 9.49 -15.95
N ASN A 150 3.70 10.20 -15.85
CA ASN A 150 3.60 11.60 -16.26
C ASN A 150 4.55 12.50 -15.47
N GLU A 151 4.60 12.34 -14.15
CA GLU A 151 5.52 13.06 -13.28
C GLU A 151 6.98 12.84 -13.71
N PHE A 152 7.38 11.59 -13.93
CA PHE A 152 8.74 11.27 -14.38
C PHE A 152 9.08 11.93 -15.70
N VAL A 153 8.23 11.78 -16.72
CA VAL A 153 8.44 12.39 -18.05
C VAL A 153 8.56 13.91 -17.93
N ASN A 154 7.72 14.55 -17.12
CA ASN A 154 7.73 15.99 -16.93
C ASN A 154 9.01 16.48 -16.23
N ARG A 155 9.40 15.86 -15.10
CA ARG A 155 10.64 16.24 -14.39
C ARG A 155 11.88 15.97 -15.23
N PHE A 156 11.89 14.87 -16.00
CA PHE A 156 13.00 14.56 -16.91
C PHE A 156 13.16 15.61 -18.01
N LYS A 157 12.07 16.03 -18.65
CA LYS A 157 12.09 17.08 -19.67
C LYS A 157 12.56 18.42 -19.11
N GLN A 158 12.06 18.81 -17.94
CA GLN A 158 12.47 20.04 -17.25
C GLN A 158 13.95 20.03 -16.86
N ALA A 159 14.49 18.89 -16.42
CA ALA A 159 15.91 18.77 -16.12
C ALA A 159 16.80 18.79 -17.38
N SER A 160 16.22 18.52 -18.55
CA SER A 160 16.92 18.48 -19.84
C SER A 160 16.80 19.78 -20.64
N SER A 161 15.99 20.75 -20.21
CA SER A 161 15.86 22.05 -20.86
C SER A 161 16.98 23.00 -20.41
N ASP A 162 17.71 23.57 -21.37
CA ASP A 162 18.87 24.47 -21.21
C ASP A 162 18.49 25.89 -20.70
N ASP A 163 17.29 26.07 -20.17
CA ASP A 163 16.82 27.38 -19.69
C ASP A 163 17.46 27.68 -18.32
N GLY A 164 18.46 28.57 -18.37
CA GLY A 164 19.43 28.92 -17.32
C GLY A 164 18.93 28.98 -15.87
N GLU A 165 19.78 28.47 -14.99
CA GLU A 165 19.93 28.70 -13.53
C GLU A 165 18.72 28.61 -12.58
N ASN A 166 17.48 28.45 -13.06
CA ASN A 166 16.28 28.41 -12.19
C ASN A 166 15.34 27.20 -12.40
N ALA A 167 15.66 26.26 -13.28
CA ALA A 167 14.85 25.06 -13.54
C ALA A 167 15.47 23.77 -12.96
N GLN A 168 15.86 23.76 -11.67
CA GLN A 168 16.26 22.50 -11.01
C GLN A 168 15.02 21.66 -10.68
N SER A 169 14.54 20.86 -11.63
CA SER A 169 13.59 19.79 -11.33
C SER A 169 14.33 18.69 -10.55
N PRO A 170 13.94 18.38 -9.30
CA PRO A 170 14.71 17.47 -8.45
C PRO A 170 14.63 16.04 -9.01
N LEU A 171 15.79 15.57 -9.49
CA LEU A 171 16.07 14.20 -9.89
C LEU A 171 17.21 13.62 -9.02
N PRO A 172 17.16 12.33 -8.64
CA PRO A 172 16.21 11.30 -9.07
C PRO A 172 14.82 11.44 -8.44
N ILE A 173 13.78 10.83 -9.02
CA ILE A 173 12.46 10.70 -8.36
C ILE A 173 12.46 9.46 -7.47
N LEU A 174 12.09 9.65 -6.22
CA LEU A 174 11.94 8.60 -5.21
C LEU A 174 10.46 8.27 -5.03
N SER A 175 10.13 6.99 -5.03
CA SER A 175 8.74 6.52 -4.90
C SER A 175 8.10 6.98 -3.59
N SER A 176 6.82 7.31 -3.62
CA SER A 176 6.02 7.73 -2.47
C SER A 176 5.01 6.67 -1.98
N ALA A 177 4.86 5.55 -2.71
CA ALA A 177 3.77 4.61 -2.46
C ALA A 177 3.94 3.75 -1.18
N CYS A 178 5.17 3.63 -0.67
CA CYS A 178 5.51 2.86 0.52
C CYS A 178 5.58 3.77 1.75
N PRO A 179 4.64 3.67 2.72
CA PRO A 179 4.62 4.60 3.84
C PRO A 179 5.79 4.39 4.81
N GLY A 180 6.30 3.18 4.98
CA GLY A 180 7.51 2.94 5.78
C GLY A 180 8.72 3.69 5.24
N TRP A 181 8.87 3.76 3.92
CA TRP A 181 9.90 4.59 3.29
C TRP A 181 9.66 6.08 3.51
N ILE A 182 8.41 6.56 3.35
CA ILE A 182 8.07 7.97 3.60
C ILE A 182 8.37 8.36 5.04
N CYS A 183 7.95 7.55 6.02
CA CYS A 183 8.24 7.80 7.43
C CYS A 183 9.75 7.88 7.70
N TYR A 184 10.54 6.96 7.12
CA TYR A 184 12.00 7.00 7.23
C TYR A 184 12.60 8.25 6.58
N ALA A 185 12.15 8.61 5.38
CA ALA A 185 12.61 9.79 4.66
C ALA A 185 12.33 11.08 5.46
N GLU A 186 11.13 11.23 6.01
CA GLU A 186 10.73 12.40 6.81
C GLU A 186 11.50 12.49 8.13
N LYS A 187 11.57 11.39 8.88
CA LYS A 187 12.09 11.38 10.26
C LYS A 187 13.61 11.29 10.32
N THR A 188 14.25 10.66 9.34
CA THR A 188 15.70 10.40 9.37
C THR A 188 16.48 11.22 8.34
N LEU A 189 15.93 11.44 7.15
CA LEU A 189 16.67 12.08 6.05
C LEU A 189 16.29 13.56 5.86
N GLY A 190 15.06 13.95 6.23
CA GLY A 190 14.58 15.32 6.21
C GLY A 190 14.71 16.00 4.86
N SER A 191 15.02 17.30 4.87
CA SER A 191 15.06 18.16 3.68
C SER A 191 16.03 17.71 2.59
N PHE A 192 16.98 16.81 2.90
CA PHE A 192 17.91 16.26 1.92
C PHE A 192 17.20 15.36 0.88
N VAL A 193 16.18 14.60 1.29
CA VAL A 193 15.49 13.63 0.43
C VAL A 193 14.09 14.06 0.02
N LEU A 194 13.37 14.80 0.86
CA LEU A 194 11.97 15.15 0.62
C LEU A 194 11.68 15.83 -0.74
N PRO A 195 12.55 16.72 -1.29
CA PRO A 195 12.33 17.30 -2.62
C PRO A 195 12.30 16.28 -3.77
N TYR A 196 12.96 15.13 -3.58
CA TYR A 196 13.06 14.06 -4.56
C TYR A 196 11.89 13.08 -4.50
N VAL A 197 11.06 13.13 -3.45
CA VAL A 197 9.89 12.26 -3.31
C VAL A 197 8.84 12.64 -4.37
N SER A 198 8.24 11.61 -4.98
CA SER A 198 7.10 11.76 -5.89
C SER A 198 5.93 12.43 -5.19
N SER A 199 5.27 13.37 -5.86
CA SER A 199 4.06 14.01 -5.35
C SER A 199 2.81 13.15 -5.52
N VAL A 200 2.93 12.02 -6.22
CA VAL A 200 1.79 11.13 -6.50
C VAL A 200 1.39 10.39 -5.22
N LYS A 201 0.09 10.35 -4.93
CA LYS A 201 -0.46 9.60 -3.80
C LYS A 201 -0.23 8.10 -3.94
N SER A 202 -0.26 7.36 -2.84
CA SER A 202 -0.27 5.91 -2.91
C SER A 202 -1.63 5.38 -3.41
N PRO A 203 -1.69 4.13 -3.93
CA PRO A 203 -2.95 3.53 -4.38
C PRO A 203 -4.03 3.46 -3.30
N GLN A 204 -3.65 3.38 -2.02
CA GLN A 204 -4.58 3.39 -0.88
C GLN A 204 -5.32 4.74 -0.80
N GLN A 205 -4.56 5.83 -0.81
CA GLN A 205 -5.15 7.16 -0.71
C GLN A 205 -5.86 7.56 -1.99
N ALA A 206 -5.32 7.16 -3.14
CA ALA A 206 -5.98 7.37 -4.43
C ALA A 206 -7.35 6.68 -4.52
N ILE A 207 -7.50 5.44 -4.02
CA ILE A 207 -8.83 4.79 -4.02
C ILE A 207 -9.78 5.43 -3.00
N GLY A 208 -9.28 5.84 -1.83
CA GLY A 208 -10.08 6.58 -0.86
C GLY A 208 -10.61 7.89 -1.44
N THR A 209 -9.73 8.62 -2.13
CA THR A 209 -10.10 9.82 -2.88
C THR A 209 -11.15 9.51 -3.93
N ALA A 210 -10.94 8.49 -4.76
CA ALA A 210 -11.87 8.12 -5.83
C ALA A 210 -13.26 7.75 -5.28
N ILE A 211 -13.32 6.92 -4.23
CA ILE A 211 -14.58 6.48 -3.64
C ILE A 211 -15.36 7.66 -3.07
N LYS A 212 -14.71 8.45 -2.20
CA LYS A 212 -15.38 9.54 -1.47
C LYS A 212 -15.67 10.73 -2.37
N HIS A 213 -14.79 11.06 -3.33
CA HIS A 213 -15.01 12.23 -4.19
C HIS A 213 -15.81 11.95 -5.45
N HIS A 214 -15.64 10.79 -6.09
CA HIS A 214 -16.22 10.52 -7.41
C HIS A 214 -17.31 9.45 -7.40
N LEU A 215 -17.16 8.37 -6.62
CA LEU A 215 -18.12 7.25 -6.67
C LEU A 215 -19.27 7.35 -5.67
N CYS A 216 -19.19 8.20 -4.66
CA CYS A 216 -20.25 8.37 -3.66
C CYS A 216 -21.62 8.66 -4.33
N GLN A 217 -21.63 9.52 -5.34
CA GLN A 217 -22.83 9.87 -6.11
C GLN A 217 -23.35 8.69 -6.92
N ALA A 218 -22.47 7.95 -7.61
CA ALA A 218 -22.85 6.78 -8.41
C ALA A 218 -23.39 5.63 -7.55
N LEU A 219 -22.94 5.54 -6.29
CA LEU A 219 -23.42 4.58 -5.30
C LEU A 219 -24.68 5.04 -4.56
N GLY A 220 -25.14 6.29 -4.78
CA GLY A 220 -26.27 6.86 -4.05
C GLY A 220 -26.01 7.07 -2.56
N LEU A 221 -24.74 7.25 -2.17
CA LEU A 221 -24.30 7.37 -0.78
C LEU A 221 -23.94 8.82 -0.45
N ARG A 222 -24.17 9.20 0.80
CA ARG A 222 -23.73 10.49 1.33
C ARG A 222 -22.28 10.39 1.78
N LEU A 223 -21.49 11.37 1.39
CA LEU A 223 -20.05 11.40 1.62
C LEU A 223 -19.67 11.22 3.09
N GLU A 224 -20.42 11.84 4.01
CA GLU A 224 -20.18 11.85 5.46
C GLU A 224 -20.60 10.53 6.14
N GLU A 225 -21.36 9.69 5.44
CA GLU A 225 -21.78 8.37 5.92
C GLU A 225 -20.88 7.23 5.43
N ILE A 226 -20.03 7.49 4.44
CA ILE A 226 -19.10 6.50 3.92
C ILE A 226 -17.99 6.25 4.94
N TYR A 227 -17.89 5.01 5.39
CA TYR A 227 -16.77 4.50 6.16
C TYR A 227 -15.95 3.57 5.27
N HIS A 228 -14.90 4.10 4.67
CA HIS A 228 -14.03 3.42 3.74
C HIS A 228 -12.88 2.71 4.47
N VAL A 229 -12.81 1.40 4.27
CA VAL A 229 -11.81 0.52 4.87
C VAL A 229 -10.96 -0.09 3.79
N THR A 230 -9.64 -0.14 4.00
CA THR A 230 -8.76 -0.89 3.09
C THR A 230 -8.20 -2.15 3.74
N VAL A 231 -7.99 -3.19 2.94
CA VAL A 231 -7.32 -4.43 3.37
C VAL A 231 -5.92 -4.48 2.77
N MET A 232 -4.91 -4.37 3.63
CA MET A 232 -3.53 -4.14 3.23
C MET A 232 -2.57 -5.20 3.80
N PRO A 233 -1.45 -5.49 3.12
CA PRO A 233 -0.47 -6.48 3.57
C PRO A 233 0.55 -5.90 4.56
N CYS A 234 0.38 -4.65 5.00
CA CYS A 234 1.40 -3.88 5.72
C CYS A 234 0.77 -3.00 6.80
N TYR A 235 1.37 -2.95 8.00
CA TYR A 235 0.92 -2.08 9.09
C TYR A 235 1.14 -0.59 8.79
N ASP A 236 2.16 -0.23 8.00
CA ASP A 236 2.46 1.17 7.68
C ASP A 236 1.31 1.85 6.92
N LYS A 237 0.45 1.05 6.28
CA LYS A 237 -0.76 1.55 5.65
C LYS A 237 -1.77 2.12 6.65
N LYS A 238 -1.82 1.60 7.88
CA LYS A 238 -2.59 2.22 8.97
C LYS A 238 -1.99 3.58 9.37
N LEU A 239 -0.66 3.71 9.41
CA LEU A 239 -0.01 5.02 9.65
C LEU A 239 -0.36 6.01 8.53
N GLU A 240 -0.30 5.55 7.28
CA GLU A 240 -0.65 6.39 6.13
C GLU A 240 -2.10 6.88 6.20
N ALA A 241 -3.05 6.02 6.57
CA ALA A 241 -4.47 6.39 6.70
C ALA A 241 -4.72 7.41 7.81
N ALA A 242 -3.89 7.43 8.85
CA ALA A 242 -4.01 8.32 9.99
C ALA A 242 -3.36 9.70 9.79
N ARG A 243 -2.76 9.98 8.62
CA ARG A 243 -2.10 11.27 8.35
C ARG A 243 -3.13 12.37 8.10
N ASP A 244 -2.89 13.52 8.73
CA ASP A 244 -3.68 14.75 8.53
C ASP A 244 -3.58 15.31 7.09
N ASP A 245 -2.62 14.83 6.29
CA ASP A 245 -2.48 15.20 4.88
C ASP A 245 -3.60 14.64 3.98
N PHE A 246 -4.32 13.60 4.43
CA PHE A 246 -5.30 12.84 3.64
C PHE A 246 -6.72 13.04 4.13
N VAL A 247 -7.13 14.30 4.23
CA VAL A 247 -8.46 14.73 4.66
C VAL A 247 -9.11 15.67 3.63
N PHE A 248 -10.42 15.54 3.47
CA PHE A 248 -11.30 16.45 2.75
C PHE A 248 -11.89 17.47 3.74
N GLY A 249 -11.52 18.75 3.57
CA GLY A 249 -11.93 19.79 4.50
C GLY A 249 -11.42 19.49 5.91
N ASP A 250 -12.22 19.78 6.93
CA ASP A 250 -11.72 19.75 8.31
C ASP A 250 -11.80 18.37 9.00
N ASN A 251 -12.61 17.41 8.51
CA ASN A 251 -12.91 16.20 9.33
C ASN A 251 -13.19 14.90 8.54
N LEU A 252 -13.02 14.86 7.23
CA LEU A 252 -13.34 13.66 6.45
C LEU A 252 -12.09 13.03 5.85
N THR A 253 -11.59 11.96 6.43
CA THR A 253 -10.42 11.24 5.91
C THR A 253 -10.71 10.57 4.56
N GLU A 254 -9.70 10.38 3.72
CA GLU A 254 -9.83 9.61 2.47
C GLU A 254 -10.03 8.11 2.74
N VAL A 255 -9.36 7.60 3.78
CA VAL A 255 -9.45 6.22 4.29
C VAL A 255 -9.69 6.29 5.79
N ASP A 256 -10.79 5.70 6.26
CA ASP A 256 -11.18 5.78 7.67
C ASP A 256 -10.46 4.73 8.53
N SER A 257 -10.17 3.56 7.96
CA SER A 257 -9.47 2.49 8.66
C SER A 257 -8.76 1.54 7.70
N VAL A 258 -7.71 0.89 8.20
CA VAL A 258 -7.01 -0.17 7.47
C VAL A 258 -7.01 -1.45 8.31
N LEU A 259 -7.48 -2.53 7.71
CA LEU A 259 -7.33 -3.88 8.22
C LEU A 259 -6.16 -4.56 7.54
N THR A 260 -5.35 -5.28 8.30
CA THR A 260 -4.31 -6.12 7.72
C THR A 260 -4.90 -7.40 7.13
N THR A 261 -4.15 -8.04 6.24
CA THR A 261 -4.47 -9.39 5.74
C THR A 261 -4.69 -10.39 6.89
N GLY A 262 -3.90 -10.28 7.96
CA GLY A 262 -4.02 -11.14 9.14
C GLY A 262 -5.33 -10.89 9.90
N GLU A 263 -5.71 -9.63 10.09
CA GLU A 263 -6.99 -9.27 10.73
C GLU A 263 -8.19 -9.82 9.96
N ILE A 264 -8.16 -9.87 8.62
CA ILE A 264 -9.21 -10.54 7.84
C ILE A 264 -9.26 -12.05 8.11
N LEU A 265 -8.12 -12.73 8.24
CA LEU A 265 -8.08 -14.15 8.59
C LEU A 265 -8.62 -14.40 10.00
N ASP A 266 -8.31 -13.51 10.94
CA ASP A 266 -8.81 -13.61 12.32
C ASP A 266 -10.32 -13.33 12.38
N LEU A 267 -10.83 -12.40 11.57
CA LEU A 267 -12.25 -12.15 11.42
C LEU A 267 -13.01 -13.35 10.85
N LEU A 268 -12.45 -14.04 9.84
CA LEU A 268 -13.03 -15.27 9.27
C LEU A 268 -13.14 -16.37 10.34
N LYS A 269 -12.08 -16.56 11.14
CA LYS A 269 -12.08 -17.52 12.26
C LYS A 269 -13.09 -17.12 13.35
N LEU A 270 -13.12 -15.85 13.72
CA LEU A 270 -14.04 -15.31 14.74
C LEU A 270 -15.51 -15.55 14.36
N LYS A 271 -15.83 -15.46 13.06
CA LYS A 271 -17.17 -15.73 12.53
C LYS A 271 -17.43 -17.21 12.21
N GLY A 272 -16.45 -18.10 12.45
CA GLY A 272 -16.58 -19.53 12.19
C GLY A 272 -16.80 -19.88 10.72
N VAL A 273 -16.26 -19.08 9.80
CA VAL A 273 -16.48 -19.26 8.36
C VAL A 273 -15.51 -20.29 7.79
N ASP A 274 -16.06 -21.33 7.17
CA ASP A 274 -15.28 -22.17 6.26
C ASP A 274 -15.09 -21.43 4.94
N PHE A 275 -13.95 -20.74 4.82
CA PHE A 275 -13.70 -19.87 3.69
C PHE A 275 -13.53 -20.65 2.38
N LYS A 276 -13.07 -21.91 2.40
CA LYS A 276 -12.94 -22.71 1.17
C LYS A 276 -14.30 -23.03 0.58
N ASP A 277 -15.24 -23.39 1.45
CA ASP A 277 -16.58 -23.84 1.06
C ASP A 277 -17.60 -22.70 0.94
N LEU A 278 -17.22 -21.47 1.28
CA LEU A 278 -18.08 -20.29 1.14
C LEU A 278 -18.48 -20.04 -0.31
N GLU A 279 -19.77 -19.80 -0.58
CA GLU A 279 -20.26 -19.49 -1.92
C GLU A 279 -19.63 -18.21 -2.52
N GLU A 280 -19.49 -18.18 -3.84
CA GLU A 280 -18.93 -17.04 -4.59
C GLU A 280 -20.03 -16.05 -5.00
N SER A 281 -19.86 -14.77 -4.68
CA SER A 281 -20.75 -13.70 -5.16
C SER A 281 -20.18 -12.97 -6.37
N PRO A 282 -21.03 -12.36 -7.21
CA PRO A 282 -20.60 -11.38 -8.21
C PRO A 282 -19.83 -10.22 -7.56
N LEU A 283 -18.81 -9.72 -8.27
CA LEU A 283 -17.99 -8.61 -7.82
C LEU A 283 -18.67 -7.27 -8.14
N ASP A 284 -18.43 -6.26 -7.29
CA ASP A 284 -18.84 -4.89 -7.59
C ASP A 284 -17.99 -4.34 -8.76
N ARG A 285 -18.66 -3.80 -9.79
CA ARG A 285 -18.00 -3.52 -11.09
C ARG A 285 -17.51 -2.08 -11.29
N LEU A 286 -17.92 -1.12 -10.44
CA LEU A 286 -17.57 0.29 -10.63
C LEU A 286 -16.06 0.57 -10.61
N LEU A 287 -15.33 -0.16 -9.75
CA LEU A 287 -13.87 -0.15 -9.66
C LEU A 287 -13.34 -1.58 -9.78
N THR A 288 -13.52 -2.17 -10.96
CA THR A 288 -13.11 -3.55 -11.21
C THR A 288 -11.72 -3.66 -11.81
N ASN A 289 -11.11 -4.82 -11.58
CA ASN A 289 -9.88 -5.27 -12.21
C ASN A 289 -10.05 -6.66 -12.83
N VAL A 290 -11.28 -7.00 -13.22
CA VAL A 290 -11.65 -8.31 -13.76
C VAL A 290 -12.30 -8.12 -15.13
N THR A 291 -11.84 -8.87 -16.13
CA THR A 291 -12.46 -8.89 -17.46
C THR A 291 -13.79 -9.65 -17.45
N GLU A 292 -14.60 -9.54 -18.50
CA GLU A 292 -15.85 -10.31 -18.60
C GLU A 292 -15.61 -11.83 -18.61
N GLU A 293 -14.43 -12.28 -19.07
CA GLU A 293 -14.00 -13.67 -19.04
C GLU A 293 -13.46 -14.13 -17.67
N GLY A 294 -13.44 -13.22 -16.67
CA GLY A 294 -12.98 -13.54 -15.31
C GLY A 294 -11.47 -13.44 -15.12
N HIS A 295 -10.72 -12.79 -16.00
CA HIS A 295 -9.28 -12.62 -15.82
C HIS A 295 -8.97 -11.37 -15.01
N LEU A 296 -8.10 -11.50 -14.02
CA LEU A 296 -7.61 -10.37 -13.25
C LEU A 296 -6.55 -9.62 -14.04
N TYR A 297 -6.66 -8.30 -14.10
CA TYR A 297 -5.68 -7.41 -14.74
C TYR A 297 -5.16 -6.35 -13.75
N GLY A 298 -4.15 -5.59 -14.19
CA GLY A 298 -3.48 -4.54 -13.42
C GLY A 298 -1.99 -4.81 -13.27
N VAL A 299 -1.25 -3.79 -12.82
CA VAL A 299 0.21 -3.88 -12.71
C VAL A 299 0.66 -4.75 -11.53
N ALA A 300 1.61 -5.66 -11.79
CA ALA A 300 2.19 -6.54 -10.79
C ALA A 300 2.80 -5.76 -9.61
N GLY A 301 2.51 -6.20 -8.39
CA GLY A 301 2.88 -5.50 -7.15
C GLY A 301 4.21 -5.91 -6.54
N SER A 302 5.10 -6.56 -7.30
CA SER A 302 6.41 -7.00 -6.83
C SER A 302 7.39 -5.83 -6.70
N SER A 303 8.47 -6.05 -5.94
CA SER A 303 9.61 -5.13 -5.93
C SER A 303 10.08 -4.85 -7.36
N GLY A 304 10.29 -3.57 -7.69
CA GLY A 304 10.69 -3.13 -9.03
C GLY A 304 9.55 -2.94 -10.04
N GLY A 305 8.33 -3.43 -9.79
CA GLY A 305 7.24 -3.39 -10.79
C GLY A 305 6.82 -1.97 -11.21
N TYR A 306 6.83 -1.02 -10.27
CA TYR A 306 6.54 0.39 -10.58
C TYR A 306 7.67 1.02 -11.41
N ALA A 307 8.92 0.78 -11.02
CA ALA A 307 10.09 1.30 -11.73
C ALA A 307 10.16 0.73 -13.17
N GLU A 308 9.88 -0.56 -13.35
CA GLU A 308 9.79 -1.20 -14.66
C GLU A 308 8.72 -0.54 -15.54
N THR A 309 7.52 -0.31 -14.99
CA THR A 309 6.41 0.34 -15.71
C THR A 309 6.78 1.76 -16.13
N ILE A 310 7.29 2.57 -15.20
CA ILE A 310 7.73 3.94 -15.44
C ILE A 310 8.85 3.98 -16.48
N PHE A 311 9.84 3.08 -16.37
CA PHE A 311 10.96 3.00 -17.31
C PHE A 311 10.49 2.69 -18.73
N ARG A 312 9.62 1.70 -18.91
CA ARG A 312 9.07 1.35 -20.24
C ARG A 312 8.26 2.49 -20.85
N HIS A 313 7.41 3.11 -20.03
CA HIS A 313 6.62 4.25 -20.47
C HIS A 313 7.52 5.41 -20.89
N ALA A 314 8.49 5.77 -20.05
CA ALA A 314 9.44 6.85 -20.32
C ALA A 314 10.30 6.57 -21.57
N ALA A 315 10.77 5.33 -21.76
CA ALA A 315 11.52 4.94 -22.96
C ALA A 315 10.72 5.19 -24.25
N THR A 316 9.43 4.89 -24.23
CA THR A 316 8.53 5.13 -25.36
C THR A 316 8.23 6.62 -25.52
N ALA A 317 7.86 7.31 -24.44
CA ALA A 317 7.41 8.70 -24.46
C ALA A 317 8.53 9.72 -24.73
N LEU A 318 9.77 9.42 -24.31
CA LEU A 318 10.92 10.31 -24.46
C LEU A 318 11.78 9.97 -25.68
N PHE A 319 11.89 8.69 -26.03
CA PHE A 319 12.84 8.23 -27.04
C PHE A 319 12.22 7.40 -28.17
N GLY A 320 10.90 7.16 -28.15
CA GLY A 320 10.23 6.34 -29.17
C GLY A 320 10.62 4.86 -29.13
N HIS A 321 11.21 4.38 -28.03
CA HIS A 321 11.67 3.00 -27.88
C HIS A 321 10.69 2.15 -27.07
N THR A 322 10.08 1.16 -27.74
CA THR A 322 9.24 0.16 -27.07
C THR A 322 10.10 -0.95 -26.48
N ILE A 323 10.02 -1.11 -25.16
CA ILE A 323 10.74 -2.16 -24.43
C ILE A 323 9.77 -3.29 -24.10
N ALA A 324 10.07 -4.50 -24.58
CA ALA A 324 9.23 -5.68 -24.36
C ALA A 324 9.18 -6.10 -22.88
N VAL A 325 8.10 -6.81 -22.50
CA VAL A 325 7.99 -7.46 -21.19
C VAL A 325 8.87 -8.70 -21.17
N GLY A 326 9.91 -8.69 -20.33
CA GLY A 326 10.71 -9.88 -20.07
C GLY A 326 9.83 -10.91 -19.35
N ARG A 327 9.69 -12.10 -19.93
CA ARG A 327 9.03 -13.24 -19.26
C ARG A 327 9.98 -13.90 -18.28
#